data_AF-A0A3C0T4J3-F1
#
_entry.id   AF-A0A3C0T4J3-F1
#
_cell.length_a   1.000
_cell.length_b   1.000
_cell.length_c   1.000
_cell.angle_alpha   90.00
_cell.angle_beta   90.00
_cell.angle_gamma   90.00
#
_symmetry.space_group_name_H-M   'P 1'
#
loop_
_entity.id
_entity.type
_entity.pdbx_description
1 polymer ?
#
loop_
_entity_poly.entity_id
_entity_poly.type
_entity_poly.pdbx_seq_one_letter_code
_entity_poly.pdbx_strand_id
1 'polypeptide(L)'
;MHVDNLRAFVSVYDQGSFSLAAEHLFVTQPAISKRVALLEEQLQTRLFDRMGRKINPTPTGNALYPRALAILSEMEDTQRAISNLSGNVSGQLGIATNHHIGMWRL
;
A
#
# COMPACT_ATOMS: atom_id res chain seq x y z
N MET A 1 -7.16 -11.51 -7.47
CA MET A 1 -6.68 -10.26 -6.85
C MET A 1 -5.49 -10.57 -5.95
N HIS A 2 -4.29 -10.05 -6.25
CA HIS A 2 -3.08 -10.25 -5.44
C HIS A 2 -2.77 -9.00 -4.62
N VAL A 3 -2.21 -9.18 -3.42
CA VAL A 3 -1.85 -8.08 -2.49
C VAL A 3 -0.90 -7.09 -3.14
N ASP A 4 0.10 -7.58 -3.88
CA ASP A 4 1.07 -6.73 -4.55
C ASP A 4 0.45 -5.85 -5.65
N ASN A 5 -0.63 -6.33 -6.28
CA ASN A 5 -1.38 -5.54 -7.25
C ASN A 5 -2.13 -4.39 -6.55
N LEU A 6 -2.69 -4.67 -5.38
CA LEU A 6 -3.41 -3.69 -4.56
C LEU A 6 -2.44 -2.63 -3.99
N ARG A 7 -1.27 -3.06 -3.49
CA ARG A 7 -0.18 -2.15 -3.06
C ARG A 7 0.34 -1.28 -4.21
N ALA A 8 0.51 -1.86 -5.39
CA ALA A 8 0.91 -1.10 -6.58
C ALA A 8 -0.13 -0.03 -6.93
N PHE A 9 -1.41 -0.36 -6.90
CA PHE A 9 -2.49 0.59 -7.13
C PHE A 9 -2.50 1.74 -6.10
N VAL A 10 -2.44 1.43 -4.80
CA VAL A 10 -2.40 2.43 -3.72
C VAL A 10 -1.18 3.35 -3.89
N SER A 11 0.00 2.78 -4.14
CA SER A 11 1.22 3.56 -4.36
C SER A 11 1.10 4.50 -5.57
N VAL A 12 0.53 4.05 -6.69
CA VAL A 12 0.31 4.91 -7.86
C VAL A 12 -0.71 6.01 -7.56
N TYR A 13 -1.76 5.71 -6.79
CA TYR A 13 -2.75 6.68 -6.36
C TYR A 13 -2.13 7.78 -5.49
N ASP A 14 -1.33 7.41 -4.49
CA ASP A 14 -0.68 8.33 -3.56
C ASP A 14 0.37 9.21 -4.24
N GLN A 15 1.17 8.61 -5.13
CA GLN A 15 2.28 9.31 -5.79
C GLN A 15 1.85 10.07 -7.05
N GLY A 16 0.66 9.78 -7.60
CA GLY A 16 0.20 10.34 -8.88
C GLY A 16 1.10 9.99 -10.08
N SER A 17 1.96 8.98 -9.94
CA SER A 17 2.97 8.62 -10.94
C SER A 17 3.41 7.16 -10.81
N PHE A 18 3.43 6.44 -11.94
CA PHE A 18 3.97 5.08 -12.00
C PHE A 18 5.46 4.99 -11.66
N SER A 19 6.28 5.98 -12.05
CA SER A 19 7.73 5.96 -11.80
C SER A 19 8.04 6.15 -10.31
N LEU A 20 7.52 7.23 -9.71
CA LEU A 20 7.59 7.46 -8.26
C LEU A 20 7.04 6.29 -7.43
N ALA A 21 5.93 5.67 -7.85
CA ALA A 21 5.39 4.50 -7.16
C ALA A 21 6.34 3.28 -7.22
N ALA A 22 7.09 3.14 -8.32
CA ALA A 22 8.07 2.07 -8.48
C ALA A 22 9.31 2.30 -7.60
N GLU A 23 9.77 3.56 -7.52
CA GLU A 23 10.83 3.97 -6.58
C GLU A 23 10.41 3.70 -5.13
N HIS A 24 9.20 4.12 -4.75
CA HIS A 24 8.67 3.91 -3.40
C HIS A 24 8.55 2.43 -3.00
N LEU A 25 8.23 1.56 -3.96
CA LEU A 25 8.09 0.12 -3.74
C LEU A 25 9.36 -0.68 -4.08
N PHE A 26 10.47 -0.02 -4.38
CA PHE A 26 11.76 -0.65 -4.74
C PHE A 26 11.65 -1.69 -5.86
N VAL A 27 10.85 -1.39 -6.89
CA VAL A 27 10.67 -2.25 -8.08
C VAL A 27 10.77 -1.42 -9.36
N THR A 28 10.74 -2.09 -10.51
CA THR A 28 10.76 -1.40 -11.80
C THR A 28 9.37 -0.85 -12.18
N GLN A 29 9.35 0.28 -12.89
CA GLN A 29 8.11 0.89 -13.39
C GLN A 29 7.26 -0.07 -14.26
N PRO A 30 7.84 -0.91 -15.16
CA PRO A 30 7.08 -1.92 -15.88
C PRO A 30 6.39 -2.94 -14.97
N ALA A 31 7.01 -3.29 -13.83
CA ALA A 31 6.41 -4.20 -12.86
C ALA A 31 5.17 -3.56 -12.19
N ILE A 32 5.24 -2.29 -11.78
CA ILE A 32 4.06 -1.56 -11.27
C ILE A 32 2.97 -1.48 -12.32
N SER A 33 3.31 -1.09 -13.56
CA SER A 33 2.34 -0.99 -14.65
C SER A 33 1.62 -2.31 -14.91
N LYS A 34 2.37 -3.44 -14.92
CA LYS A 34 1.80 -4.77 -15.08
C LYS A 34 0.87 -5.14 -13.92
N ARG A 35 1.28 -4.87 -12.68
CA ARG A 35 0.49 -5.13 -11.47
C ARG A 35 -0.84 -4.38 -11.48
N VAL A 36 -0.82 -3.09 -11.85
CA VAL A 36 -2.04 -2.28 -11.98
C VAL A 36 -2.91 -2.77 -13.14
N ALA A 37 -2.33 -3.07 -14.30
CA ALA A 37 -3.08 -3.60 -15.45
C ALA A 37 -3.79 -4.93 -15.13
N LEU A 38 -3.12 -5.84 -14.41
CA LEU A 38 -3.73 -7.08 -13.93
C LEU A 38 -4.88 -6.84 -12.96
N LEU A 39 -4.80 -5.80 -12.12
CA LEU A 39 -5.90 -5.43 -11.23
C LEU A 39 -7.08 -4.86 -12.03
N GLU A 40 -6.82 -3.98 -12.99
CA GLU A 40 -7.83 -3.42 -13.89
C GLU A 40 -8.54 -4.51 -14.70
N GLU A 41 -7.78 -5.51 -15.20
CA GLU A 41 -8.31 -6.68 -15.90
C GLU A 41 -9.23 -7.52 -15.00
N GLN A 42 -8.78 -7.82 -13.78
CA GLN A 42 -9.56 -8.60 -12.81
C GLN A 42 -10.86 -7.91 -12.40
N LEU A 43 -10.86 -6.57 -12.31
CA LEU A 43 -12.02 -5.77 -11.94
C LEU A 43 -12.86 -5.35 -13.16
N GLN A 44 -12.42 -5.70 -14.37
CA GLN A 44 -13.02 -5.29 -15.65
C GLN A 44 -13.29 -3.79 -15.75
N THR A 45 -12.42 -2.97 -15.16
CA THR A 45 -12.56 -1.51 -15.15
C THR A 45 -11.19 -0.84 -15.08
N ARG A 46 -11.08 0.35 -15.68
CA ARG A 46 -9.87 1.18 -15.54
C ARG A 46 -9.91 1.91 -14.21
N LEU A 47 -8.79 1.91 -13.50
CA LEU A 47 -8.60 2.60 -12.23
C LEU A 47 -7.90 3.95 -12.41
N PHE A 48 -7.14 4.10 -13.49
CA PHE A 48 -6.50 5.35 -13.87
C PHE A 48 -6.82 5.76 -15.31
N ASP A 49 -7.03 7.05 -15.52
CA ASP A 49 -7.06 7.67 -16.84
C ASP A 49 -5.63 8.04 -17.27
N ARG A 50 -5.30 7.73 -18.52
CA ARG A 50 -4.01 8.02 -19.16
C ARG A 50 -4.10 9.16 -20.16
N MET A 51 -5.26 9.81 -20.28
CA MET A 51 -5.45 10.99 -21.14
C MET A 51 -4.82 12.23 -20.50
N GLY A 52 -3.49 12.35 -20.64
CA GLY A 52 -2.74 13.54 -20.23
C GLY A 52 -1.33 13.24 -19.75
N ARG A 53 -0.62 14.30 -19.36
CA ARG A 53 0.74 14.22 -18.80
C ARG A 53 0.75 13.79 -17.32
N LYS A 54 -0.43 13.75 -16.68
CA LYS A 54 -0.65 13.37 -15.28
C LYS A 54 -1.53 12.14 -15.20
N ILE A 55 -1.31 11.34 -14.16
CA ILE A 55 -2.12 10.16 -13.87
C ILE A 55 -3.28 10.60 -12.98
N ASN A 56 -4.50 10.37 -13.46
CA ASN A 56 -5.69 10.73 -12.71
C ASN A 56 -6.49 9.47 -12.39
N PRO A 57 -6.92 9.25 -11.13
CA PRO A 57 -7.79 8.15 -10.81
C PRO A 57 -9.17 8.33 -11.45
N THR A 58 -9.74 7.24 -11.95
CA THR A 58 -11.13 7.20 -12.44
C THR A 58 -12.12 7.21 -11.26
N PRO A 59 -13.43 7.37 -11.49
CA PRO A 59 -14.43 7.19 -10.43
C PRO A 59 -14.34 5.83 -9.72
N THR A 60 -14.03 4.76 -10.48
CA THR A 60 -13.81 3.42 -9.91
C THR A 60 -12.49 3.33 -9.15
N GLY A 61 -11.42 4.01 -9.60
CA GLY A 61 -10.19 4.18 -8.84
C GLY A 61 -10.42 4.86 -7.49
N ASN A 62 -11.15 5.99 -7.49
CA ASN A 62 -11.51 6.71 -6.26
C ASN A 62 -12.36 5.85 -5.31
N ALA A 63 -13.28 5.05 -5.84
CA ALA A 63 -14.11 4.14 -5.03
C ALA A 63 -13.31 2.96 -4.47
N LEU A 64 -12.29 2.48 -5.20
CA LEU A 64 -11.44 1.38 -4.77
C LEU A 64 -10.45 1.80 -3.68
N TYR A 65 -9.90 3.01 -3.75
CA TYR A 65 -8.84 3.48 -2.85
C TYR A 65 -9.10 3.25 -1.35
N PRO A 66 -10.21 3.72 -0.74
CA PRO A 66 -10.45 3.48 0.69
C PRO A 66 -10.64 1.99 1.02
N ARG A 67 -11.17 1.19 0.09
CA ARG A 67 -11.35 -0.26 0.27
C ARG A 67 -10.00 -0.98 0.19
N ALA A 68 -9.12 -0.54 -0.71
CA ALA A 68 -7.78 -1.07 -0.86
C ALA A 68 -6.97 -0.85 0.41
N LEU A 69 -7.03 0.36 0.99
CA LEU A 69 -6.39 0.66 2.27
C LEU A 69 -6.91 -0.23 3.40
N ALA A 70 -8.23 -0.38 3.53
CA ALA A 70 -8.83 -1.23 4.56
C ALA A 70 -8.39 -2.69 4.44
N ILE A 71 -8.37 -3.24 3.22
CA ILE A 71 -7.91 -4.61 2.97
C ILE A 71 -6.44 -4.76 3.36
N LEU A 72 -5.57 -3.82 2.96
CA LEU A 72 -4.14 -3.89 3.29
C LEU A 72 -3.90 -3.81 4.81
N SER A 73 -4.63 -2.93 5.51
CA SER A 73 -4.57 -2.82 6.97
C SER A 73 -5.00 -4.13 7.63
N GLU A 74 -6.15 -4.68 7.26
CA GLU A 74 -6.69 -5.92 7.83
C GLU A 74 -5.71 -7.09 7.66
N MET A 75 -5.01 -7.15 6.52
CA MET A 75 -3.98 -8.15 6.28
C MET A 75 -2.78 -7.99 7.22
N GLU A 76 -2.33 -6.75 7.45
CA GLU A 76 -1.25 -6.46 8.39
C GLU A 76 -1.65 -6.71 9.84
N ASP A 77 -2.88 -6.37 10.22
CA ASP A 77 -3.48 -6.66 11.52
C ASP A 77 -3.57 -8.17 11.75
N THR A 78 -4.04 -8.92 10.75
CA THR A 78 -4.11 -10.40 10.80
C THR A 78 -2.73 -11.01 10.98
N GLN A 79 -1.74 -10.56 10.22
CA GLN A 79 -0.36 -11.05 10.34
C GLN A 79 0.20 -10.76 11.73
N ARG A 80 -0.03 -9.56 12.28
CA ARG A 80 0.38 -9.20 13.64
C ARG A 80 -0.30 -10.05 14.70
N ALA A 81 -1.61 -10.26 14.58
CA ALA A 81 -2.38 -11.08 15.52
C ALA A 81 -1.84 -12.52 15.59
N ILE A 82 -1.55 -13.13 14.44
CA ILE A 82 -0.98 -14.48 14.36
C ILE A 82 0.46 -14.51 14.91
N SER A 83 1.30 -13.54 14.55
CA SER A 83 2.67 -13.43 15.07
C SER A 83 2.70 -13.30 16.60
N ASN A 84 1.79 -12.52 17.18
CA ASN A 84 1.67 -12.37 18.63
C ASN A 84 1.24 -13.68 19.32
N LEU A 85 0.31 -14.44 18.72
CA LEU A 85 -0.13 -15.73 19.26
C LEU A 85 0.95 -16.82 19.19
N SER A 86 1.81 -16.77 18.17
CA SER A 86 2.93 -17.71 17.98
C SER A 86 4.15 -17.42 18.87
N GLY A 87 4.11 -16.39 19.72
CA GLY A 87 5.17 -16.05 20.68
C GLY A 87 6.41 -15.38 20.06
N ASN A 88 6.48 -15.29 18.72
CA ASN A 88 7.54 -14.57 18.02
C ASN A 88 7.12 -13.10 17.81
N VAL A 89 7.35 -12.27 18.83
CA VAL A 89 7.26 -10.81 18.69
C VAL A 89 8.34 -10.34 17.73
N SER A 90 7.96 -9.86 16.54
CA SER A 90 8.88 -9.29 15.55
C SER A 90 8.23 -8.07 14.86
N GLY A 91 9.04 -7.08 14.50
CA GLY A 91 8.59 -5.80 13.91
C GLY A 91 9.31 -4.59 14.52
N GLN A 92 9.09 -3.39 13.95
CA GLN A 92 9.59 -2.13 14.52
C GLN A 92 8.61 -1.58 15.55
N LEU A 93 9.04 -1.51 16.81
CA LEU A 93 8.31 -0.82 17.87
C LEU A 93 8.80 0.63 17.95
N GLY A 94 7.99 1.57 17.46
CA GLY A 94 8.22 3.00 17.66
C GLY A 94 7.79 3.41 19.06
N ILE A 95 8.75 3.62 19.96
CA ILE A 95 8.48 4.14 21.31
C ILE A 95 8.66 5.66 21.29
N ALA A 96 7.59 6.40 21.54
CA ALA A 96 7.67 7.83 21.86
C ALA A 96 7.35 8.02 23.34
N THR A 97 8.24 8.66 24.07
CA THR A 97 8.11 8.90 25.51
C THR A 97 8.47 10.34 25.87
N ASN A 98 7.94 10.81 27.00
CA ASN A 98 8.36 12.08 27.61
C ASN A 98 9.85 12.00 27.98
N HIS A 99 10.59 13.10 27.73
CA HIS A 99 12.03 13.26 28.01
C HIS A 99 12.48 12.70 29.38
N HIS A 100 11.66 12.87 30.42
CA HIS A 100 11.96 12.46 31.79
C HIS A 100 11.72 10.97 32.07
N ILE A 101 10.82 10.29 31.34
CA ILE A 101 10.58 8.85 31.50
C ILE A 101 11.56 8.05 30.64
N GLY A 102 11.90 8.56 29.46
CA GLY A 102 12.90 7.92 28.58
C GLY A 102 14.30 7.85 29.17
N MET A 103 14.67 8.77 30.08
CA MET A 103 16.01 8.84 30.66
C MET A 103 16.24 7.87 31.84
N TRP A 104 15.17 7.35 32.46
CA TRP A 104 15.30 6.57 33.72
C TRP A 104 14.72 5.16 33.67
N ARG A 105 13.95 4.79 32.62
CA ARG A 105 13.18 3.53 32.63
C ARG A 105 13.20 2.73 31.32
N LEU A 106 14.01 3.13 30.35
CA LEU A 106 14.34 2.37 29.14
C LEU A 106 15.86 2.18 29.10
#